data_AF-A0AAD9B526-F1
#
_entry.id   AF-A0AAD9B526-F1
#
_cell.length_a   1.000
_cell.length_b   1.000
_cell.length_c   1.000
_cell.angle_alpha   90.00
_cell.angle_beta   90.00
_cell.angle_gamma   90.00
#
_symmetry.space_group_name_H-M   'P 1'
#
loop_
_entity.id
_entity.type
_entity.pdbx_description
1 polymer ?
#
loop_
_entity_poly.entity_id
_entity_poly.type
_entity_poly.pdbx_seq_one_letter_code
_entity_poly.pdbx_strand_id
1 'polypeptide(L)'
;MGSSPHSVKRWQLSGTDYEQVRSTRSDTRSDTRLSCWTPLNNQSSNLQLFEERMTLVLHWFDLWTDRQRKHLLHSLLTRGTKSQLKYCRDLLMETLPVTQVDFTAVLPRFLSLYVMSFLSPRDLCSAAQVSWHWRMLSEQDCLWASRCITRGWFLPYTPAEKEYGAWKNHYVSCVSTSTGSLHGRQPSSMGPLTNKAH
;
A
#
# COMPACT_ATOMS: atom_id res chain seq x y z
N MET A 1 -27.00 -31.11 56.57
CA MET A 1 -26.23 -29.94 56.07
C MET A 1 -24.76 -30.19 56.38
N GLY A 2 -23.94 -30.39 55.35
CA GLY A 2 -22.50 -30.59 55.50
C GLY A 2 -21.85 -30.37 54.13
N SER A 3 -21.24 -29.21 53.96
CA SER A 3 -20.64 -28.73 52.71
C SER A 3 -19.18 -29.19 52.64
N SER A 4 -18.80 -29.89 51.57
CA SER A 4 -17.39 -30.21 51.27
C SER A 4 -16.81 -29.14 50.36
N PRO A 5 -15.65 -28.51 50.67
CA PRO A 5 -15.05 -27.54 49.79
C PRO A 5 -14.25 -28.22 48.66
N HIS A 6 -14.49 -27.75 47.44
CA HIS A 6 -13.76 -28.14 46.23
C HIS A 6 -12.26 -27.81 46.37
N SER A 7 -11.41 -28.83 46.23
CA SER A 7 -9.96 -28.69 46.15
C SER A 7 -9.56 -28.23 44.73
N VAL A 8 -8.99 -27.03 44.62
CA VAL A 8 -8.45 -26.48 43.38
C VAL A 8 -7.11 -27.14 43.10
N LYS A 9 -7.03 -27.90 41.99
CA LYS A 9 -5.80 -28.56 41.53
C LYS A 9 -4.73 -27.50 41.23
N ARG A 10 -3.67 -27.48 42.05
CA ARG A 10 -2.44 -26.74 41.86
C ARG A 10 -1.66 -27.38 40.71
N TRP A 11 -1.43 -26.62 39.62
CA TRP A 11 -0.58 -27.06 38.52
C TRP A 11 0.85 -27.24 39.03
N GLN A 12 1.33 -28.49 39.05
CA GLN A 12 2.74 -28.81 39.25
C GLN A 12 3.43 -28.71 37.88
N LEU A 13 4.31 -27.72 37.74
CA LEU A 13 5.27 -27.69 36.64
C LEU A 13 6.45 -28.58 37.03
N SER A 14 6.62 -29.67 36.30
CA SER A 14 7.77 -30.56 36.33
C SER A 14 9.04 -29.77 35.99
N GLY A 15 10.03 -29.88 36.88
CA GLY A 15 11.34 -29.25 36.70
C GLY A 15 12.11 -29.83 35.52
N THR A 16 12.84 -28.95 34.85
CA THR A 16 14.00 -29.32 34.01
C THR A 16 15.17 -28.43 34.39
N ASP A 17 16.14 -29.08 35.03
CA ASP A 17 17.60 -28.96 34.93
C ASP A 17 18.28 -27.58 35.00
N TYR A 18 18.79 -27.36 36.21
CA TYR A 18 20.04 -26.70 36.60
C TYR A 18 21.04 -26.27 35.51
N GLU A 19 21.35 -24.97 35.48
CA GLU A 19 22.72 -24.47 35.38
C GLU A 19 22.88 -23.23 36.29
N GLN A 20 23.52 -23.42 37.45
CA GLN A 20 23.89 -22.34 38.37
C GLN A 20 25.17 -21.65 37.90
N VAL A 21 25.04 -20.46 37.32
CA VAL A 21 26.16 -19.51 37.24
C VAL A 21 26.29 -18.81 38.60
N ARG A 22 27.33 -19.18 39.34
CA ARG A 22 27.71 -18.58 40.62
C ARG A 22 28.52 -17.30 40.34
N SER A 23 27.94 -16.12 40.58
CA SER A 23 28.71 -14.88 40.74
C SER A 23 28.03 -13.88 41.69
N THR A 24 28.59 -13.82 42.90
CA THR A 24 28.85 -12.67 43.79
C THR A 24 27.84 -11.51 43.98
N ARG A 25 27.51 -11.30 45.26
CA ARG A 25 27.16 -10.05 45.99
C ARG A 25 25.88 -9.29 45.60
N SER A 26 24.92 -9.39 46.53
CA SER A 26 23.97 -8.35 46.97
C SER A 26 23.26 -7.54 45.89
N ASP A 27 22.11 -8.03 45.47
CA ASP A 27 20.94 -7.18 45.39
C ASP A 27 19.70 -8.04 45.64
N THR A 28 19.09 -7.91 46.81
CA THR A 28 17.72 -8.39 47.05
C THR A 28 16.76 -7.48 46.29
N ARG A 29 16.87 -7.47 44.95
CA ARG A 29 15.80 -6.98 44.10
C ARG A 29 14.72 -8.04 44.15
N SER A 30 13.69 -7.76 44.95
CA SER A 30 12.46 -8.53 45.00
C SER A 30 12.05 -8.88 43.56
N ASP A 31 12.09 -10.16 43.19
CA ASP A 31 11.89 -10.60 41.81
C ASP A 31 10.40 -10.50 41.45
N THR A 32 9.94 -9.28 41.18
CA THR A 32 8.54 -8.97 40.86
C THR A 32 8.21 -9.17 39.38
N ARG A 33 9.19 -9.65 38.59
CA ARG A 33 9.12 -9.75 37.12
C ARG A 33 7.96 -10.61 36.62
N LEU A 34 7.51 -11.57 37.43
CA LEU A 34 6.41 -12.50 37.11
C LEU A 34 5.15 -12.31 37.97
N SER A 35 5.11 -11.27 38.80
CA SER A 35 3.93 -10.98 39.63
C SER A 35 2.81 -10.36 38.79
N CYS A 36 1.55 -10.70 39.06
CA CYS A 36 0.39 -10.00 38.51
C CYS A 36 0.08 -8.69 39.27
N TRP A 37 0.67 -8.51 40.46
CA TRP A 37 0.41 -7.35 41.31
C TRP A 37 1.15 -6.11 40.80
N THR A 38 0.52 -4.93 40.88
CA THR A 38 1.11 -3.67 40.42
C THR A 38 1.02 -2.64 41.55
N PRO A 39 2.13 -2.00 41.99
CA PRO A 39 2.11 -1.00 43.04
C PRO A 39 1.43 0.28 42.52
N LEU A 40 0.14 0.44 42.76
CA LEU A 40 -0.60 1.63 42.30
C LEU A 40 -0.36 2.86 43.19
N ASN A 41 -0.01 2.65 44.46
CA ASN A 41 0.18 3.73 45.44
C ASN A 41 1.59 4.33 45.42
N ASN A 42 2.54 3.70 44.72
CA ASN A 42 3.92 4.18 44.61
C ASN A 42 4.28 4.31 43.14
N GLN A 43 4.30 5.55 42.64
CA GLN A 43 4.52 5.85 41.24
C GLN A 43 5.91 5.46 40.75
N SER A 44 6.97 5.64 41.56
CA SER A 44 8.33 5.27 41.14
C SER A 44 8.48 3.75 41.02
N SER A 45 7.94 3.00 41.98
CA SER A 45 7.93 1.54 41.91
C SER A 45 7.04 1.03 40.77
N ASN A 46 5.96 1.73 40.43
CA ASN A 46 5.09 1.41 39.30
C ASN A 46 5.83 1.53 37.98
N LEU A 47 6.51 2.66 37.76
CA LEU A 47 7.29 2.92 36.55
C LEU A 47 8.41 1.90 36.39
N GLN A 48 9.16 1.62 37.46
CA GLN A 48 10.21 0.61 37.40
C GLN A 48 9.65 -0.77 37.01
N LEU A 49 8.53 -1.20 37.61
CA LEU A 49 7.91 -2.48 37.29
C LEU A 49 7.36 -2.53 35.87
N PHE A 50 6.83 -1.41 35.36
CA PHE A 50 6.38 -1.29 33.97
C PHE A 50 7.55 -1.52 33.00
N GLU A 51 8.68 -0.85 33.21
CA GLU A 51 9.88 -1.01 32.37
C GLU A 51 10.41 -2.44 32.39
N GLU A 52 10.47 -3.07 33.57
CA GLU A 52 10.90 -4.46 33.72
C GLU A 52 9.99 -5.43 32.95
N ARG A 53 8.67 -5.21 33.02
CA ARG A 53 7.68 -6.03 32.29
C ARG A 53 7.70 -5.77 30.79
N MET A 54 7.85 -4.51 30.37
CA MET A 54 7.97 -4.16 28.96
C MET A 54 9.19 -4.86 28.34
N THR A 55 10.33 -4.79 29.03
CA THR A 55 11.56 -5.48 28.62
C THR A 55 11.34 -6.99 28.48
N LEU A 56 10.60 -7.61 29.42
CA LEU A 56 10.30 -9.04 29.37
C LEU A 56 9.37 -9.40 28.19
N VAL A 57 8.33 -8.61 27.95
CA VAL A 57 7.40 -8.81 26.82
C VAL A 57 8.15 -8.69 25.49
N LEU A 58 9.03 -7.69 25.34
CA LEU A 58 9.84 -7.52 24.13
C LEU A 58 10.78 -8.72 23.92
N HIS A 59 11.44 -9.18 24.99
CA HIS A 59 12.28 -10.38 24.92
C HIS A 59 11.50 -11.62 24.45
N TRP A 60 10.31 -11.87 25.02
CA TRP A 60 9.46 -12.97 24.55
C TRP A 60 8.96 -12.78 23.13
N PHE A 61 8.62 -11.56 22.74
CA PHE A 61 8.21 -11.25 21.37
C PHE A 61 9.30 -11.64 20.36
N ASP A 62 10.57 -11.36 20.66
CA ASP A 62 11.69 -11.73 19.82
C ASP A 62 11.90 -13.25 19.71
N LEU A 63 11.53 -14.02 20.74
CA LEU A 63 11.60 -15.49 20.72
C LEU A 63 10.41 -16.15 20.02
N TRP A 64 9.29 -15.44 19.84
CA TRP A 64 8.07 -16.00 19.27
C TRP A 64 8.09 -16.13 17.74
N THR A 65 7.32 -17.09 17.23
CA THR A 65 7.06 -17.25 15.79
C THR A 65 6.26 -16.08 15.22
N ASP A 66 6.34 -15.86 13.91
CA ASP A 66 5.56 -14.82 13.20
C ASP A 66 4.05 -14.92 13.50
N ARG A 67 3.49 -16.14 13.54
CA ARG A 67 2.09 -16.36 13.89
C ARG A 67 1.75 -15.89 15.31
N GLN A 68 2.62 -16.19 16.28
CA GLN A 68 2.43 -15.77 17.67
C GLN A 68 2.57 -14.25 17.83
N ARG A 69 3.55 -13.64 17.16
CA ARG A 69 3.73 -12.18 17.13
C ARG A 69 2.50 -11.48 16.58
N LYS A 70 1.98 -11.93 15.43
CA LYS A 70 0.73 -11.42 14.83
C LYS A 70 -0.47 -11.60 15.75
N HIS A 71 -0.54 -12.73 16.45
CA HIS A 71 -1.61 -12.99 17.41
C HIS A 71 -1.56 -12.03 18.62
N LEU A 72 -0.37 -11.74 19.16
CA LEU A 72 -0.21 -10.72 20.21
C LEU A 72 -0.70 -9.35 19.71
N LEU A 73 -0.21 -8.90 18.56
CA LEU A 73 -0.59 -7.60 17.99
C LEU A 73 -2.10 -7.48 17.80
N HIS A 74 -2.73 -8.50 17.22
CA HIS A 74 -4.19 -8.55 17.06
C HIS A 74 -4.92 -8.48 18.42
N SER A 75 -4.42 -9.21 19.42
CA SER A 75 -5.02 -9.22 20.76
C SER A 75 -4.89 -7.87 21.47
N LEU A 76 -3.78 -7.15 21.27
CA LEU A 76 -3.61 -5.79 21.81
C LEU A 76 -4.53 -4.79 21.11
N LEU A 77 -4.61 -4.83 19.78
CA LEU A 77 -5.46 -3.92 19.00
C LEU A 77 -6.96 -4.12 19.29
N THR A 78 -7.42 -5.36 19.45
CA THR A 78 -8.84 -5.62 19.77
C THR A 78 -9.26 -5.12 21.15
N ARG A 79 -8.31 -4.91 22.06
CA ARG A 79 -8.55 -4.38 23.42
C ARG A 79 -8.34 -2.87 23.52
N GLY A 80 -7.78 -2.24 22.48
CA GLY A 80 -7.49 -0.82 22.44
C GLY A 80 -8.73 0.05 22.32
N THR A 81 -8.70 1.23 22.94
CA THR A 81 -9.71 2.28 22.75
C THR A 81 -9.57 2.94 21.38
N LYS A 82 -10.59 3.67 20.92
CA LYS A 82 -10.55 4.39 19.62
C LYS A 82 -9.36 5.37 19.52
N SER A 83 -9.00 6.06 20.61
CA SER A 83 -7.85 6.98 20.62
C SER A 83 -6.53 6.23 20.49
N GLN A 84 -6.36 5.12 21.22
CA GLN A 84 -5.18 4.25 21.12
C GLN A 84 -5.04 3.64 19.73
N LEU A 85 -6.13 3.23 19.09
CA LEU A 85 -6.10 2.68 17.73
C LEU A 85 -5.71 3.73 16.68
N LYS A 86 -6.18 4.97 16.84
CA LYS A 86 -5.73 6.10 16.00
C LYS A 86 -4.23 6.33 16.16
N TYR A 87 -3.74 6.34 17.40
CA TYR A 87 -2.31 6.45 17.69
C TYR A 87 -1.50 5.32 17.03
N CYS A 88 -1.95 4.07 17.13
CA CYS A 88 -1.29 2.94 16.45
C CYS A 88 -1.26 3.09 14.93
N ARG A 89 -2.36 3.55 14.31
CA ARG A 89 -2.40 3.84 12.87
C ARG A 89 -1.36 4.91 12.50
N ASP A 90 -1.28 6.00 13.26
CA ASP A 90 -0.36 7.10 12.95
C ASP A 90 1.09 6.66 13.07
N LEU A 91 1.42 5.90 14.12
CA LEU A 91 2.74 5.29 14.29
C LEU A 91 3.10 4.32 13.15
N LEU A 92 2.14 3.50 12.70
CA LEU A 92 2.34 2.60 11.56
C LEU A 92 2.58 3.37 10.26
N MET A 93 1.89 4.49 10.05
CA MET A 93 2.09 5.33 8.86
C MET A 93 3.44 6.05 8.86
N GLU A 94 3.99 6.36 10.03
CA GLU A 94 5.33 6.94 10.18
C GLU A 94 6.43 5.89 9.97
N THR A 95 6.25 4.70 10.54
CA THR A 95 7.27 3.64 10.55
C THR A 95 7.32 2.84 9.25
N LEU A 96 6.18 2.66 8.59
CA LEU A 96 6.12 2.03 7.28
C LEU A 96 6.32 3.11 6.22
N PRO A 97 7.39 3.05 5.39
CA PRO A 97 7.47 3.94 4.24
C PRO A 97 6.21 3.74 3.43
N VAL A 98 5.55 4.84 3.04
CA VAL A 98 4.39 4.74 2.16
C VAL A 98 4.90 4.29 0.79
N THR A 99 5.05 2.98 0.62
CA THR A 99 5.76 2.39 -0.52
C THR A 99 4.99 2.55 -1.82
N GLN A 100 3.67 2.72 -1.75
CA GLN A 100 2.81 2.99 -2.90
C GLN A 100 1.64 3.90 -2.51
N VAL A 101 1.77 5.19 -2.84
CA VAL A 101 0.63 6.11 -2.88
C VAL A 101 0.16 6.21 -4.32
N ASP A 102 -1.14 6.13 -4.54
CA ASP A 102 -1.72 6.56 -5.80
C ASP A 102 -1.53 8.07 -5.93
N PHE A 103 -0.51 8.50 -6.69
CA PHE A 103 -0.19 9.91 -6.88
C PHE A 103 -1.39 10.69 -7.45
N THR A 104 -2.27 10.02 -8.20
CA THR A 104 -3.44 10.67 -8.82
C THR A 104 -4.52 11.05 -7.81
N ALA A 105 -4.47 10.48 -6.59
CA ALA A 105 -5.37 10.81 -5.49
C ALA A 105 -4.82 11.93 -4.58
N VAL A 106 -3.52 12.21 -4.65
CA VAL A 106 -2.85 13.19 -3.78
C VAL A 106 -2.47 14.46 -4.54
N LEU A 107 -2.07 14.34 -5.80
CA LEU A 107 -1.67 15.48 -6.62
C LEU A 107 -2.87 16.18 -7.25
N PRO A 108 -2.85 17.52 -7.37
CA PRO A 108 -3.74 18.25 -8.26
C PRO A 108 -3.78 17.66 -9.68
N ARG A 109 -4.95 17.64 -10.31
CA ARG A 109 -5.20 16.99 -11.61
C ARG A 109 -4.15 17.34 -12.67
N PHE A 110 -3.73 18.60 -12.76
CA PHE A 110 -2.77 19.04 -13.77
C PHE A 110 -1.38 18.39 -13.60
N LEU A 111 -0.91 18.19 -12.36
CA LEU A 111 0.34 17.49 -12.09
C LEU A 111 0.22 16.00 -12.42
N SER A 112 -0.91 15.38 -12.11
CA SER A 112 -1.17 13.99 -12.48
C SER A 112 -1.13 13.80 -14.00
N LEU A 113 -1.75 14.71 -14.76
CA LEU A 113 -1.69 14.69 -16.23
C LEU A 113 -0.29 14.95 -16.76
N TYR A 114 0.49 15.83 -16.13
CA TYR A 114 1.89 16.06 -16.48
C TYR A 114 2.73 14.79 -16.30
N VAL A 115 2.59 14.09 -15.17
CA VAL A 115 3.27 12.79 -14.94
C VAL A 115 2.85 11.77 -16.01
N MET A 116 1.55 11.65 -16.30
CA MET A 116 1.05 10.75 -17.34
C MET A 116 1.51 11.12 -18.76
N SER A 117 1.87 12.37 -19.02
CA SER A 117 2.37 12.81 -20.33
C SER A 117 3.70 12.15 -20.71
N PHE A 118 4.50 11.72 -19.73
CA PHE A 118 5.75 10.99 -19.95
C PHE A 118 5.56 9.51 -20.31
N LEU A 119 4.35 8.96 -20.11
CA LEU A 119 4.07 7.56 -20.40
C LEU A 119 3.97 7.30 -21.90
N SER A 120 4.37 6.11 -22.34
CA SER A 120 4.12 5.68 -23.71
C SER A 120 2.62 5.44 -23.95
N PRO A 121 2.12 5.45 -25.19
CA PRO A 121 0.73 5.10 -25.49
C PRO A 121 0.32 3.73 -24.93
N ARG A 122 1.24 2.76 -24.92
CA ARG A 122 0.99 1.43 -24.33
C ARG A 122 0.84 1.54 -22.81
N ASP A 123 1.71 2.29 -22.14
CA ASP A 123 1.65 2.47 -20.69
C ASP A 123 0.41 3.25 -20.26
N LEU A 124 -0.06 4.21 -21.06
CA LEU A 124 -1.34 4.90 -20.84
C LEU A 124 -2.54 3.95 -20.94
N CYS A 125 -2.51 3.00 -21.88
CA CYS A 125 -3.52 1.96 -21.98
C CYS A 125 -3.47 0.99 -20.78
N SER A 126 -2.28 0.68 -20.24
CA SER A 126 -2.14 -0.09 -19.00
C SER A 126 -2.66 0.70 -17.79
N ALA A 127 -2.31 1.99 -17.70
CA ALA A 127 -2.81 2.91 -16.68
C ALA A 127 -4.35 2.98 -16.66
N ALA A 128 -4.99 2.99 -17.83
CA ALA A 128 -6.46 2.98 -17.96
C ALA A 128 -7.15 1.73 -17.39
N GLN A 129 -6.39 0.67 -17.06
CA GLN A 129 -6.91 -0.58 -16.50
C GLN A 129 -6.80 -0.64 -14.98
N VAL A 130 -6.11 0.32 -14.34
CA VAL A 130 -5.90 0.35 -12.88
C VAL A 130 -7.20 0.66 -12.13
N SER A 131 -7.89 1.74 -12.52
CA SER A 131 -9.17 2.13 -11.92
C SER A 131 -9.94 3.08 -12.85
N TRP A 132 -11.21 3.35 -12.53
CA TRP A 132 -12.01 4.31 -13.29
C TRP A 132 -11.41 5.72 -13.28
N HIS A 133 -10.87 6.17 -12.13
CA HIS A 133 -10.19 7.46 -12.01
C HIS A 133 -8.95 7.53 -12.90
N TRP A 134 -8.14 6.47 -12.92
CA TRP A 134 -6.98 6.38 -13.79
C TRP A 134 -7.35 6.37 -15.27
N ARG A 135 -8.41 5.67 -15.65
CA ARG A 135 -8.96 5.72 -17.02
C ARG A 135 -9.37 7.13 -17.41
N MET A 136 -10.10 7.83 -16.54
CA MET A 136 -10.50 9.21 -16.81
C MET A 136 -9.32 10.15 -16.99
N LEU A 137 -8.18 9.91 -16.35
CA LEU A 137 -6.97 10.72 -16.53
C LEU A 137 -6.16 10.31 -17.76
N SER A 138 -5.93 9.02 -17.98
CA SER A 138 -5.05 8.54 -19.06
C SER A 138 -5.69 8.66 -20.45
N GLU A 139 -7.01 8.78 -20.54
CA GLU A 139 -7.75 8.95 -21.79
C GLU A 139 -8.02 10.42 -22.14
N GLN A 140 -7.45 11.38 -21.41
CA GLN A 140 -7.64 12.80 -21.68
C GLN A 140 -7.05 13.24 -23.01
N ASP A 141 -7.80 14.05 -23.74
CA ASP A 141 -7.44 14.54 -25.06
C ASP A 141 -6.09 15.27 -25.10
N CYS A 142 -5.73 16.00 -24.05
CA CYS A 142 -4.43 16.68 -23.97
C CYS A 142 -3.23 15.71 -24.03
N LEU A 143 -3.41 14.45 -23.63
CA LEU A 143 -2.38 13.41 -23.76
C LEU A 143 -2.31 12.90 -25.21
N TRP A 144 -3.44 12.72 -25.88
CA TRP A 144 -3.49 12.04 -27.19
C TRP A 144 -3.39 12.99 -28.38
N ALA A 145 -3.95 14.19 -28.28
CA ALA A 145 -4.01 15.17 -29.36
C ALA A 145 -2.62 15.55 -29.89
N SER A 146 -1.69 15.92 -29.00
CA SER A 146 -0.33 16.27 -29.41
C SER A 146 0.38 15.12 -30.14
N ARG A 147 0.15 13.87 -29.69
CA ARG A 147 0.73 12.66 -30.31
C ARG A 147 0.16 12.37 -31.69
N CYS A 148 -1.13 12.65 -31.92
CA CYS A 148 -1.77 12.54 -33.23
C CYS A 148 -1.31 13.66 -34.17
N ILE A 149 -1.37 14.92 -33.72
CA ILE A 149 -1.03 16.10 -34.52
C ILE A 149 0.42 16.04 -35.02
N THR A 150 1.36 15.61 -34.17
CA THR A 150 2.78 15.45 -34.56
C THR A 150 2.97 14.43 -35.69
N ARG A 151 2.03 13.50 -35.87
CA ARG A 151 2.04 12.49 -36.95
C ARG A 151 1.20 12.91 -38.16
N GLY A 152 0.64 14.13 -38.16
CA GLY A 152 -0.30 14.58 -39.19
C GLY A 152 -1.66 13.87 -39.11
N TRP A 153 -2.00 13.25 -37.99
CA TRP A 153 -3.30 12.62 -37.76
C TRP A 153 -4.25 13.64 -37.12
N PHE A 154 -5.19 14.12 -37.91
CA PHE A 154 -6.17 15.12 -37.47
C PHE A 154 -7.56 14.51 -37.42
N LEU A 155 -8.31 14.86 -36.38
CA LEU A 155 -9.73 14.54 -36.33
C LEU A 155 -10.48 15.32 -37.43
N PRO A 156 -11.48 14.72 -38.09
CA PRO A 156 -12.29 15.41 -39.10
C PRO A 156 -13.32 16.37 -38.48
N TYR A 157 -13.36 16.47 -37.15
CA TYR A 157 -14.24 17.33 -36.38
C TYR A 157 -13.54 17.79 -35.09
N THR A 158 -14.11 18.79 -34.42
CA THR A 158 -13.66 19.22 -33.08
C THR A 158 -14.47 18.48 -32.02
N PRO A 159 -13.84 17.70 -31.12
CA PRO A 159 -14.55 16.99 -30.06
C PRO A 159 -15.37 17.94 -29.17
N ALA A 160 -16.55 17.51 -28.75
CA ALA A 160 -17.36 18.26 -27.80
C ALA A 160 -16.73 18.19 -26.39
N GLU A 161 -17.01 19.17 -25.51
CA GLU A 161 -16.43 19.24 -24.15
C GLU A 161 -16.65 17.99 -23.29
N LYS A 162 -17.68 17.18 -23.59
CA LYS A 162 -18.04 15.95 -22.86
C LYS A 162 -17.62 14.67 -23.60
N GLU A 163 -17.02 14.80 -24.76
CA GLU A 163 -16.56 13.67 -25.56
C GLU A 163 -15.17 13.26 -25.09
N TYR A 164 -15.10 12.21 -24.28
CA TYR A 164 -13.83 11.71 -23.76
C TYR A 164 -13.26 10.62 -24.68
N GLY A 165 -11.95 10.68 -24.91
CA GLY A 165 -11.22 9.62 -25.61
C GLY A 165 -11.33 9.67 -27.14
N ALA A 166 -11.89 10.73 -27.74
CA ALA A 166 -11.95 10.90 -29.19
C ALA A 166 -10.56 10.80 -29.82
N TRP A 167 -9.58 11.53 -29.26
CA TRP A 167 -8.20 11.50 -29.74
C TRP A 167 -7.50 10.17 -29.48
N LYS A 168 -7.78 9.49 -28.36
CA LYS A 168 -7.25 8.15 -28.07
C LYS A 168 -7.77 7.14 -29.09
N ASN A 169 -9.08 7.11 -29.33
CA ASN A 169 -9.71 6.18 -30.26
C ASN A 169 -9.19 6.39 -31.68
N HIS A 170 -9.03 7.65 -32.09
CA HIS A 170 -8.40 8.00 -33.36
C HIS A 170 -6.94 7.53 -33.44
N TYR A 171 -6.14 7.76 -32.39
CA TYR A 171 -4.77 7.27 -32.34
C TYR A 171 -4.69 5.75 -32.55
N VAL A 172 -5.52 4.97 -31.84
CA VAL A 172 -5.56 3.50 -31.96
C VAL A 172 -5.98 3.08 -33.37
N SER A 173 -6.96 3.76 -33.98
CA SER A 173 -7.38 3.52 -35.35
C SER A 173 -6.25 3.78 -36.37
N CYS A 174 -5.59 4.93 -36.28
CA CYS A 174 -4.47 5.29 -37.17
C CYS A 174 -3.27 4.34 -37.03
N VAL A 175 -2.93 3.93 -35.81
CA VAL A 175 -1.88 2.93 -35.60
C VAL A 175 -2.24 1.61 -36.27
N SER A 176 -3.47 1.13 -36.08
CA SER A 176 -3.94 -0.16 -36.63
C SER A 176 -3.94 -0.18 -38.16
N THR A 177 -4.30 0.94 -38.80
CA THR A 177 -4.24 1.07 -40.27
C THR A 177 -2.81 1.20 -40.80
N SER A 178 -1.92 1.84 -40.03
CA SER A 178 -0.51 2.02 -40.42
C SER A 178 0.28 0.72 -40.33
N THR A 179 0.06 -0.12 -39.32
CA THR A 179 0.66 -1.47 -39.25
C THR A 179 0.11 -2.41 -40.32
N GLY A 180 -1.16 -2.25 -40.70
CA GLY A 180 -1.76 -3.00 -41.82
C GLY A 180 -1.20 -2.62 -43.19
N SER A 181 -0.82 -1.36 -43.41
CA SER A 181 -0.36 -0.88 -44.72
C SER A 181 1.12 -1.17 -45.02
N LEU A 182 1.92 -1.62 -44.06
CA LEU A 182 3.30 -2.06 -44.30
C LEU A 182 3.39 -3.40 -45.07
N HIS A 183 2.27 -4.11 -45.28
CA HIS A 183 2.20 -5.35 -46.06
C HIS A 183 1.61 -5.19 -47.47
N GLY A 184 1.39 -3.97 -47.96
CA GLY A 184 0.87 -3.82 -49.32
C GLY A 184 0.71 -2.38 -49.76
N ARG A 185 1.76 -1.83 -50.39
CA ARG A 185 1.57 -0.77 -51.40
C ARG A 185 2.75 -0.77 -52.38
N GLN A 186 2.54 -1.45 -53.51
CA GLN A 186 3.21 -1.09 -54.76
C GLN A 186 2.70 0.30 -55.18
N PRO A 187 3.56 1.20 -55.69
CA PRO A 187 3.13 2.52 -56.15
C PRO A 187 2.46 2.40 -57.52
N SER A 188 1.14 2.57 -57.57
CA SER A 188 0.41 2.74 -58.83
C SER A 188 0.73 4.12 -59.41
N SER A 189 1.48 4.11 -60.51
CA SER A 189 1.71 5.21 -61.44
C SER A 189 0.40 5.95 -61.77
N MET A 190 0.30 7.24 -61.41
CA MET A 190 -0.67 8.14 -62.03
C MET A 190 -0.09 8.66 -63.35
N GLY A 191 -0.66 8.16 -64.46
CA GLY A 191 -0.49 8.76 -65.79
C GLY A 191 -1.32 10.04 -65.94
N PRO A 192 -1.00 10.90 -66.93
CA PRO A 192 -1.46 12.28 -66.99
C PRO A 192 -2.91 12.39 -67.51
N LEU A 193 -3.71 13.21 -66.83
CA LEU A 193 -5.01 13.65 -67.33
C LEU A 193 -4.82 14.80 -68.32
N THR A 194 -4.87 14.47 -69.60
CA THR A 194 -5.28 15.40 -70.65
C THR A 194 -6.78 15.61 -70.55
N ASN A 195 -7.27 16.86 -70.62
CA ASN A 195 -8.42 17.15 -71.46
C ASN A 195 -8.50 18.63 -71.85
N LYS A 196 -8.61 18.82 -73.17
CA LYS A 196 -8.96 20.04 -73.89
C LYS A 196 -10.48 20.22 -73.91
N ALA A 197 -10.88 21.49 -73.90
CA ALA A 197 -11.94 22.16 -74.67
C ALA A 197 -13.35 21.53 -74.77
N HIS A 198 -14.36 22.27 -74.33
CA HIS A 198 -15.08 23.24 -75.17
C HIS A 198 -15.81 24.28 -74.31
#